data_AF-A0A954BME1-F1
#
_entry.id   AF-A0A954BME1-F1
#
_cell.length_a   1.000
_cell.length_b   1.000
_cell.length_c   1.000
_cell.angle_alpha   90.00
_cell.angle_beta   90.00
_cell.angle_gamma   90.00
#
_symmetry.space_group_name_H-M   'P 1'
#
loop_
_entity.id
_entity.type
_entity.pdbx_description
1 polymer ?
#
loop_
_entity_poly.entity_id
_entity_poly.type
_entity_poly.pdbx_seq_one_letter_code
_entity_poly.pdbx_strand_id
1 'polypeptide(L)'
;HIGILGVDRKGEEVYQISLGGRADEKAAIGGIAGPALKAEDVPGAVKRIVDTYLSLRRGRDEIFIDTLARTGMEPFKEALYAAA
;
A
#
# COMPACT_ATOMS: atom_id res chain seq x y z
N HIS A 1 -5.27 1.30 -5.81
CA HIS A 1 -5.18 -0.16 -5.76
C HIS A 1 -4.00 -0.57 -4.89
N ILE A 2 -4.11 -1.73 -4.24
CA ILE A 2 -3.06 -2.34 -3.42
C ILE A 2 -2.64 -3.62 -4.14
N GLY A 3 -1.38 -3.72 -4.53
CA GLY A 3 -0.79 -4.92 -5.11
C GLY A 3 0.04 -5.67 -4.08
N ILE A 4 -0.03 -6.99 -4.10
CA ILE A 4 0.77 -7.88 -3.26
C ILE A 4 1.48 -8.85 -4.20
N LEU A 5 2.81 -8.82 -4.19
CA LEU A 5 3.65 -9.66 -5.03
C LEU A 5 4.47 -10.60 -4.14
N GLY A 6 4.30 -11.91 -4.31
CA GLY A 6 5.17 -12.90 -3.69
C GLY A 6 6.54 -12.93 -4.37
N VAL A 7 7.60 -12.93 -3.58
CA VAL A 7 9.00 -12.92 -4.02
C VAL A 7 9.75 -13.99 -3.23
N ASP A 8 10.48 -14.87 -3.93
CA ASP A 8 11.46 -15.75 -3.29
C ASP A 8 12.74 -14.96 -3.02
N ARG A 9 13.14 -14.89 -1.75
CA ARG A 9 14.41 -14.29 -1.36
C ARG A 9 15.22 -15.29 -0.56
N LYS A 10 16.18 -15.94 -1.24
CA LYS A 10 17.10 -16.91 -0.65
C LYS A 10 16.37 -18.12 -0.02
N GLY A 11 15.28 -18.56 -0.66
CA GLY A 11 14.46 -19.68 -0.17
C GLY A 11 13.45 -19.30 0.92
N GLU A 12 13.32 -18.01 1.26
CA GLU A 12 12.23 -17.49 2.09
C GLU A 12 11.20 -16.78 1.21
N GLU A 13 9.92 -17.13 1.39
CA GLU A 13 8.81 -16.45 0.72
C GLU A 13 8.48 -15.14 1.44
N VAL A 14 8.70 -14.03 0.74
CA VAL A 14 8.41 -12.68 1.24
C VAL A 14 7.48 -11.95 0.27
N TYR A 15 6.76 -10.95 0.76
CA TYR A 15 5.73 -10.25 0.00
C TYR A 15 6.04 -8.78 -0.12
N GLN A 16 6.05 -8.29 -1.35
CA GLN A 16 6.24 -6.90 -1.65
C GLN A 16 4.88 -6.22 -1.87
N ILE A 17 4.67 -5.09 -1.19
CA ILE A 17 3.46 -4.28 -1.32
C ILE A 17 3.71 -3.14 -2.31
N SER A 18 2.80 -2.98 -3.26
CA SER A 18 2.76 -1.84 -4.18
C SER A 18 1.43 -1.08 -4.06
N LEU A 19 1.48 0.24 -4.22
CA LEU A 19 0.33 1.12 -4.11
C LEU A 19 0.22 2.00 -5.37
N GLY A 20 -1.02 2.32 -5.75
CA GLY A 20 -1.27 3.36 -6.74
C GLY A 20 -1.36 2.90 -8.20
N GLY A 21 -1.30 1.59 -8.46
CA GLY A 21 -1.59 1.06 -9.80
C GLY A 21 -3.01 1.42 -10.22
N ARG A 22 -3.21 1.77 -11.50
CA ARG A 22 -4.50 2.20 -12.07
C ARG A 22 -4.51 1.94 -13.58
N ALA A 23 -5.63 1.46 -14.11
CA ALA A 23 -5.79 1.09 -15.52
C ALA A 23 -6.93 1.84 -16.23
N ASP A 24 -7.44 2.92 -15.62
CA ASP A 24 -8.44 3.81 -16.21
C ASP A 24 -7.77 4.91 -17.05
N GLU A 25 -8.50 5.98 -17.39
CA GLU A 25 -8.01 7.15 -18.15
C GLU A 25 -6.83 7.88 -17.48
N LYS A 26 -6.59 7.65 -16.19
CA LYS A 26 -5.45 8.17 -15.41
C LYS A 26 -4.44 7.05 -15.12
N ALA A 27 -4.17 6.20 -16.12
CA ALA A 27 -3.28 5.05 -16.00
C ALA A 27 -1.97 5.37 -15.28
N ALA A 28 -1.63 4.56 -14.30
CA ALA A 28 -0.44 4.74 -13.47
C ALA A 28 0.14 3.38 -13.05
N ILE A 29 1.47 3.28 -13.03
CA ILE A 29 2.17 2.12 -12.50
C ILE A 29 2.21 2.23 -10.99
N GLY A 30 1.89 1.13 -10.30
CA GLY A 30 1.98 1.07 -8.84
C GLY A 30 3.42 1.20 -8.36
N GLY A 31 3.63 2.03 -7.34
CA GLY A 31 4.91 2.23 -6.70
C GLY A 31 5.12 1.26 -5.54
N ILE A 32 6.36 0.80 -5.34
CA ILE A 32 6.73 -0.03 -4.19
C ILE A 32 6.61 0.81 -2.90
N ALA A 33 5.84 0.31 -1.94
CA ALA A 33 5.61 1.01 -0.68
C ALA A 33 6.79 0.88 0.29
N GLY A 34 7.61 -0.16 0.17
CA GLY A 34 8.87 -0.31 0.91
C GLY A 34 9.43 -1.74 0.86
N PRO A 35 10.27 -2.13 1.85
CA PRO A 35 10.79 -3.49 2.00
C PRO A 35 9.73 -4.59 1.97
N ALA A 36 10.10 -5.77 1.49
CA ALA A 36 9.26 -6.95 1.54
C ALA A 36 9.00 -7.41 2.98
N LEU A 37 7.82 -7.95 3.22
CA LEU A 37 7.31 -8.41 4.51
C LEU A 37 7.20 -9.94 4.53
N LYS A 38 7.22 -10.55 5.71
CA LYS A 38 6.86 -11.97 5.84
C LYS A 38 5.37 -12.16 5.62
N ALA A 39 4.97 -13.39 5.26
CA ALA A 39 3.56 -13.75 5.05
C ALA A 39 2.65 -13.30 6.21
N GLU A 40 3.10 -13.54 7.44
CA GLU A 40 2.38 -13.24 8.68
C GLU A 40 2.15 -11.74 8.92
N ASP A 41 3.01 -10.88 8.38
CA ASP A 41 2.94 -9.44 8.55
C ASP A 41 2.02 -8.75 7.53
N VAL A 42 1.74 -9.42 6.39
CA VAL A 42 0.95 -8.85 5.29
C VAL A 42 -0.45 -8.41 5.75
N PRO A 43 -1.25 -9.22 6.50
CA PRO A 43 -2.55 -8.78 6.96
C PRO A 43 -2.50 -7.51 7.82
N GLY A 44 -1.50 -7.42 8.71
CA GLY A 44 -1.28 -6.24 9.54
C GLY A 44 -0.89 -5.00 8.73
N ALA A 45 -0.04 -5.18 7.72
CA ALA A 45 0.33 -4.12 6.79
C ALA A 45 -0.88 -3.59 5.98
N VAL A 46 -1.71 -4.48 5.45
CA VAL A 46 -2.94 -4.07 4.74
C VAL A 46 -3.88 -3.31 5.68
N LYS A 47 -4.05 -3.78 6.93
CA LYS A 47 -4.85 -3.06 7.92
C LYS A 47 -4.35 -1.64 8.14
N ARG A 48 -3.04 -1.45 8.33
CA ARG A 48 -2.43 -0.11 8.51
C ARG A 48 -2.67 0.79 7.29
N ILE A 49 -2.54 0.25 6.07
CA ILE A 49 -2.86 1.01 4.84
C ILE A 49 -4.32 1.46 4.82
N VAL A 50 -5.25 0.56 5.15
CA VAL A 50 -6.68 0.87 5.17
C VAL A 50 -7.00 1.90 6.26
N ASP A 51 -6.46 1.75 7.46
CA ASP A 51 -6.66 2.69 8.57
C ASP A 51 -6.14 4.09 8.21
N THR A 52 -4.96 4.18 7.60
CA THR A 52 -4.39 5.44 7.09
C THR A 52 -5.24 6.07 6.00
N TYR A 53 -5.79 5.28 5.09
CA TYR A 53 -6.75 5.79 4.11
C TYR A 53 -8.00 6.34 4.78
N LEU A 54 -8.57 5.61 5.74
CA LEU A 54 -9.78 6.03 6.44
C LEU A 54 -9.57 7.29 7.28
N SER A 55 -8.37 7.53 7.79
CA SER A 55 -8.03 8.74 8.54
C SER A 55 -7.75 9.95 7.63
N LEU A 56 -7.23 9.72 6.42
CA LEU A 56 -6.88 10.79 5.47
C LEU A 56 -7.99 11.18 4.51
N ARG A 57 -8.98 10.31 4.27
CA ARG A 57 -10.09 10.58 3.35
C ARG A 57 -10.94 11.74 3.87
N ARG A 58 -11.37 12.63 2.98
CA ARG A 58 -12.19 13.81 3.26
C ARG A 58 -13.68 13.51 3.37
N GLY A 59 -14.11 12.31 2.95
CA GLY A 59 -15.51 11.91 2.94
C GLY A 59 -15.69 10.47 2.46
N ARG A 60 -16.95 10.03 2.38
CA ARG A 60 -17.28 8.67 1.92
C ARG A 60 -17.13 8.49 0.41
N ASP A 61 -17.18 9.58 -0.33
CA ASP A 61 -17.10 9.58 -1.80
C ASP A 61 -15.65 9.57 -2.31
N GLU A 62 -14.68 9.90 -1.46
CA GLU A 62 -13.25 9.83 -1.82
C GLU A 62 -12.75 8.39 -1.65
N ILE A 63 -12.47 7.73 -2.77
CA ILE A 63 -11.92 6.36 -2.77
C ILE A 63 -10.42 6.35 -2.51
N PHE A 64 -9.89 5.18 -2.16
CA PHE A 64 -8.48 4.98 -1.83
C PHE A 64 -7.50 5.58 -2.84
N ILE A 65 -7.73 5.33 -4.13
CA ILE A 65 -6.78 5.73 -5.18
C ILE A 65 -6.74 7.25 -5.38
N ASP A 66 -7.83 7.96 -5.07
CA ASP A 66 -7.88 9.43 -5.14
C ASP A 66 -7.24 10.05 -3.89
N THR A 67 -7.45 9.43 -2.73
CA THR A 67 -6.75 9.82 -1.49
C THR A 67 -5.24 9.72 -1.68
N LEU A 68 -4.76 8.58 -2.20
CA LEU A 68 -3.34 8.35 -2.47
C LEU A 68 -2.76 9.35 -3.48
N ALA A 69 -3.51 9.68 -4.55
CA ALA A 69 -3.08 10.67 -5.53
C ALA A 69 -2.93 12.08 -4.93
N ARG A 70 -3.80 12.44 -3.98
CA ARG A 70 -3.79 13.74 -3.30
C ARG A 70 -2.72 13.87 -2.22
N THR A 71 -2.56 12.85 -1.38
CA THR A 71 -1.62 12.89 -0.24
C THR A 71 -0.22 12.43 -0.62
N GLY A 72 -0.08 11.77 -1.77
CA GLY A 72 1.12 11.01 -2.10
C GLY A 72 1.23 9.73 -1.26
N MET A 73 2.30 8.99 -1.52
CA MET A 73 2.55 7.68 -0.91
C MET A 73 3.15 7.77 0.50
N GLU A 74 3.72 8.93 0.87
CA GLU A 74 4.49 9.10 2.10
C GLU A 74 3.72 8.69 3.38
N PRO A 75 2.48 9.14 3.62
CA PRO A 75 1.76 8.76 4.83
C PRO A 75 1.50 7.25 4.93
N PHE A 76 1.36 6.58 3.78
CA PHE A 76 1.16 5.13 3.72
C PHE A 76 2.44 4.36 4.00
N LYS A 77 3.59 4.87 3.53
CA LYS A 77 4.90 4.30 3.86
C LYS A 77 5.20 4.43 5.34
N GLU A 78 5.01 5.62 5.90
CA GLU A 78 5.20 5.86 7.33
C GLU A 78 4.32 4.91 8.15
N ALA A 79 3.03 4.80 7.84
CA ALA A 79 2.12 3.92 8.56
C ALA A 79 2.50 2.42 8.44
N LEU A 80 3.07 2.00 7.33
CA LEU A 80 3.51 0.62 7.14
C LEU A 80 4.72 0.26 8.02
N TYR A 81 5.64 1.21 8.23
CA TYR A 81 6.91 0.96 8.93
C TYR A 81 7.04 1.64 10.29
N ALA A 82 6.05 2.43 10.74
CA ALA A 82 6.03 3.07 12.06
C ALA A 82 5.94 2.07 13.24
N ALA A 83 5.67 0.78 12.95
CA ALA A 83 5.60 -0.29 13.94
C ALA A 83 6.76 -1.30 13.83
N ALA A 84 7.77 -1.01 13.00
CA ALA A 84 8.96 -1.85 12.82
C ALA A 84 10.08 -1.47 13.81
#